data_AF-A0A9P6TTP5-F1
#
_entry.id   AF-A0A9P6TTP5-F1
#
_cell.length_a   1.000
_cell.length_b   1.000
_cell.length_c   1.000
_cell.angle_alpha   90.00
_cell.angle_beta   90.00
_cell.angle_gamma   90.00
#
_symmetry.space_group_name_H-M   'P 1'
#
loop_
_entity.id
_entity.type
_entity.pdbx_description
1 polymer ?
#
loop_
_entity_poly.entity_id
_entity_poly.type
_entity_poly.pdbx_seq_one_letter_code
_entity_poly.pdbx_strand_id
1 'polypeptide(L)'
;LLKPRRTPVQVMIYNPFDAPLYIKKMRAVNFWRGKEFGVVDENVGMTIPPKSTVLSPTVTMVSPSGLGFSTNMALPFMNAYAGLLIGAAVEVPFDIQATIVAAIGGPDGYEGNVVYTQSD
;
A
#
# COMPACT_ATOMS: atom_id res chain seq x y z
N LEU A 1 18.42 3.39 14.06
CA LEU A 1 17.05 3.48 13.48
C LEU A 1 16.07 2.76 14.41
N LEU A 2 15.60 3.43 15.47
CA LEU A 2 14.75 2.81 16.50
C LEU A 2 13.26 3.13 16.37
N LYS A 3 12.87 4.07 15.49
CA LYS A 3 11.47 4.42 15.23
C LYS A 3 11.03 3.86 13.88
N PRO A 4 9.82 3.29 13.77
CA PRO A 4 9.23 2.90 12.48
C PRO A 4 9.22 4.07 11.51
N ARG A 5 9.66 3.82 10.28
CA ARG A 5 9.56 4.84 9.22
C ARG A 5 8.11 4.86 8.75
N ARG A 6 7.54 6.07 8.70
CA ARG A 6 6.20 6.32 8.19
C ARG A 6 6.33 7.02 6.86
N THR A 7 5.64 6.54 5.84
CA THR A 7 5.69 7.11 4.49
C THR A 7 4.26 7.33 4.00
N PRO A 8 3.91 8.57 3.63
CA PRO A 8 2.60 8.86 3.06
C PRO A 8 2.50 8.23 1.67
N VAL A 9 1.37 7.59 1.38
CA VAL A 9 1.07 6.92 0.11
C VAL A 9 -0.33 7.33 -0.32
N GLN A 10 -0.53 7.51 -1.63
CA GLN A 10 -1.85 7.68 -2.23
C GLN A 10 -1.95 6.79 -3.46
N VAL A 11 -3.16 6.32 -3.75
CA VAL A 11 -3.45 5.48 -4.91
C VAL A 11 -4.64 6.03 -5.68
N MET A 12 -4.58 5.95 -7.00
CA MET A 12 -5.75 6.22 -7.85
C MET A 12 -6.62 4.97 -7.89
N ILE A 13 -7.91 5.12 -7.62
CA ILE A 13 -8.85 4.00 -7.58
C ILE A 13 -9.95 4.25 -8.60
N TYR A 14 -10.13 3.29 -9.49
CA TYR A 14 -11.21 3.29 -10.47
C TYR A 14 -12.38 2.43 -9.98
N ASN A 15 -13.60 2.99 -9.99
CA ASN A 15 -14.83 2.23 -9.77
C ASN A 15 -15.42 1.80 -11.12
N PRO A 16 -15.38 0.49 -11.46
CA PRO A 16 -15.93 -0.01 -12.71
C PRO A 16 -17.46 -0.21 -12.67
N PHE A 17 -18.09 -0.10 -11.50
CA PHE A 17 -19.52 -0.39 -11.33
C PHE A 17 -20.40 0.80 -11.72
N ASP A 18 -21.67 0.51 -12.03
CA ASP A 18 -22.75 1.49 -12.23
C ASP A 18 -23.37 1.97 -10.90
N ALA A 19 -22.81 1.53 -9.77
CA ALA A 19 -23.21 1.92 -8.42
C ALA A 19 -22.01 2.52 -7.65
N PRO A 20 -22.25 3.34 -6.61
CA PRO A 20 -21.18 3.86 -5.77
C PRO A 20 -20.40 2.71 -5.10
N LEU A 21 -19.08 2.84 -5.04
CA LEU A 21 -18.21 1.90 -4.35
C LEU A 21 -17.67 2.56 -3.08
N TYR A 22 -17.99 1.99 -1.92
CA TYR A 22 -17.50 2.49 -0.63
C TYR A 22 -16.29 1.69 -0.17
N ILE A 23 -15.12 2.30 -0.08
CA ILE A 23 -13.91 1.67 0.43
C ILE A 23 -13.87 1.83 1.95
N LYS A 24 -14.07 0.72 2.66
CA LYS A 24 -14.01 0.66 4.13
C LYS A 24 -12.58 0.68 4.62
N LYS A 25 -11.75 -0.21 4.05
CA LYS A 25 -10.41 -0.49 4.55
C LYS A 25 -9.45 -0.81 3.43
N MET A 26 -8.23 -0.34 3.56
CA MET A 26 -7.10 -0.72 2.71
C MET A 26 -6.03 -1.38 3.56
N ARG A 27 -5.58 -2.56 3.12
CA ARG A 27 -4.41 -3.24 3.66
C ARG A 27 -3.46 -3.55 2.52
N ALA A 28 -2.18 -3.27 2.69
CA ALA A 28 -1.14 -3.66 1.75
C ALA A 28 0.12 -4.08 2.50
N VAL A 29 0.81 -5.11 2.01
CA VAL A 29 2.11 -5.53 2.51
C VAL A 29 3.08 -5.55 1.34
N ASN A 30 4.16 -4.79 1.48
CA ASN A 30 5.22 -4.71 0.49
C ASN A 30 6.35 -5.65 0.89
N PHE A 31 6.83 -6.44 -0.06
CA PHE A 31 7.96 -7.33 0.12
C PHE A 31 9.08 -6.97 -0.84
N TRP A 32 10.30 -7.00 -0.33
CA TRP A 32 11.50 -6.94 -1.15
C TRP A 32 12.28 -8.24 -0.99
N ARG A 33 12.43 -8.99 -2.08
CA ARG A 33 13.08 -10.32 -2.07
C ARG A 33 12.48 -11.26 -1.00
N GLY A 34 11.15 -11.28 -0.92
CA GLY A 34 10.40 -12.08 0.05
C GLY A 34 10.46 -11.58 1.51
N LYS A 35 11.07 -10.43 1.79
CA LYS A 35 11.13 -9.84 3.13
C LYS A 35 10.17 -8.67 3.25
N GLU A 36 9.38 -8.63 4.31
CA GLU A 36 8.48 -7.51 4.58
C GLU A 36 9.26 -6.19 4.69
N PHE A 37 8.85 -5.21 3.89
CA PHE A 37 9.45 -3.88 3.81
C PHE A 37 8.56 -2.81 4.45
N GLY A 38 7.24 -3.00 4.39
CA GLY A 38 6.29 -2.09 4.99
C GLY A 38 4.84 -2.55 4.83
N VAL A 39 3.99 -2.02 5.71
CA VAL A 39 2.57 -2.36 5.77
C VAL A 39 1.73 -1.09 5.77
N VAL A 40 0.66 -1.10 4.97
CA VAL A 40 -0.49 -0.21 5.11
C VAL A 40 -1.61 -1.04 5.75
N ASP A 41 -2.24 -0.52 6.79
CA ASP A 41 -3.43 -1.13 7.41
C ASP A 41 -4.28 0.00 8.00
N GLU A 42 -5.16 0.58 7.18
CA GLU A 42 -5.92 1.77 7.54
C GLU A 42 -7.41 1.67 7.15
N ASN A 43 -8.26 2.16 8.05
CA ASN A 43 -9.66 2.42 7.75
C ASN A 43 -9.74 3.73 6.96
N VAL A 44 -10.34 3.68 5.78
CA VAL A 44 -10.32 4.78 4.82
C VAL A 44 -11.65 5.53 4.83
N GLY A 45 -12.76 4.79 4.68
CA GLY A 45 -14.10 5.35 4.69
C GLY A 45 -14.38 6.35 3.58
N MET A 46 -14.11 5.98 2.32
CA MET A 46 -14.33 6.86 1.16
C MET A 46 -15.34 6.27 0.16
N THR A 47 -16.12 7.12 -0.50
CA THR A 47 -17.02 6.72 -1.59
C THR A 47 -16.44 7.12 -2.94
N ILE A 48 -16.44 6.19 -3.88
CA ILE A 48 -16.03 6.41 -5.27
C ILE A 48 -17.31 6.39 -6.13
N PRO A 49 -17.65 7.48 -6.83
CA PRO A 49 -18.82 7.52 -7.70
C PRO A 49 -18.79 6.45 -8.80
N PRO A 50 -19.95 6.06 -9.36
CA PRO A 50 -20.03 5.14 -10.50
C PRO A 50 -19.12 5.57 -11.66
N LYS A 51 -18.48 4.60 -12.32
CA LYS A 51 -17.63 4.79 -13.52
C LYS A 51 -16.59 5.91 -13.39
N SER A 52 -16.09 6.17 -12.20
CA SER A 52 -15.18 7.29 -11.93
C SER A 52 -13.86 6.82 -11.33
N THR A 53 -12.84 7.67 -11.46
CA THR A 53 -11.56 7.48 -10.80
C THR A 53 -11.37 8.56 -9.75
N VAL A 54 -11.02 8.16 -8.53
CA VAL A 54 -10.80 9.08 -7.41
C VAL A 54 -9.45 8.76 -6.77
N LEU A 55 -8.72 9.80 -6.36
CA LEU A 55 -7.50 9.67 -5.57
C LEU A 55 -7.86 9.33 -4.13
N SER A 56 -7.23 8.31 -3.56
CA SER A 56 -7.41 7.96 -2.15
C SER A 56 -6.98 9.12 -1.23
N PRO A 57 -7.51 9.20 0.00
CA PRO A 57 -6.82 9.97 1.03
C PRO A 57 -5.41 9.40 1.23
N THR A 58 -4.54 10.21 1.82
CA THR A 58 -3.19 9.78 2.18
C THR A 58 -3.27 8.71 3.25
N VAL A 59 -2.80 7.50 2.92
CA VAL A 59 -2.60 6.39 3.86
C VAL A 59 -1.13 6.29 4.24
N THR A 60 -0.83 5.72 5.40
CA THR A 60 0.54 5.59 5.89
C THR A 60 1.06 4.17 5.69
N MET A 61 2.13 4.03 4.91
CA MET A 61 2.97 2.84 4.96
C MET A 61 3.91 2.93 6.16
N VAL A 62 3.92 1.89 6.99
CA VAL A 62 4.82 1.76 8.14
C VAL A 62 5.83 0.66 7.85
N SER A 63 7.11 1.04 7.76
CA SER A 63 8.20 0.07 7.70
C SER A 63 8.57 -0.42 9.10
N PRO A 64 8.90 -1.72 9.26
CA PRO A 64 9.42 -2.23 10.51
C PRO A 64 10.65 -1.46 11.01
N SER A 65 10.94 -1.57 12.30
CA SER A 65 12.11 -0.94 12.92
C SER A 65 12.89 -1.92 13.78
N GLY A 66 14.07 -1.50 14.21
CA GLY A 66 14.93 -2.28 15.09
C GLY A 66 16.12 -2.90 14.38
N LEU A 67 16.97 -3.55 15.17
CA LEU A 67 18.27 -4.03 14.70
C LEU A 67 18.12 -5.13 13.65
N GLY A 68 17.23 -6.10 13.88
CA GLY A 68 16.99 -7.21 12.94
C GLY A 68 16.49 -6.74 11.57
N PHE A 69 15.57 -5.77 11.53
CA PHE A 69 15.15 -5.15 10.27
C PHE A 69 16.30 -4.39 9.60
N SER A 70 17.08 -3.64 10.39
CA SER A 70 18.20 -2.85 9.86
C SER A 70 19.27 -3.72 9.21
N THR A 71 19.66 -4.83 9.85
CA THR A 71 20.71 -5.73 9.35
C THR A 71 20.22 -6.64 8.24
N ASN A 72 19.01 -7.17 8.36
CA ASN A 72 18.54 -8.24 7.48
C ASN A 72 17.79 -7.71 6.26
N MET A 73 17.32 -6.46 6.29
CA MET A 73 16.56 -5.85 5.21
C MET A 73 17.18 -4.52 4.79
N ALA A 74 17.21 -3.52 5.67
CA ALA A 74 17.52 -2.14 5.26
C ALA A 74 18.94 -1.98 4.69
N LEU A 75 19.97 -2.55 5.33
CA LEU A 75 21.35 -2.47 4.83
C LEU A 75 21.52 -3.19 3.46
N PRO A 76 21.09 -4.46 3.30
CA PRO A 76 21.08 -5.11 1.99
C PRO A 76 20.32 -4.33 0.91
N PHE A 77 19.20 -3.72 1.28
CA PHE A 77 18.39 -2.89 0.39
C PHE A 77 19.15 -1.65 -0.09
N MET A 78 19.72 -0.87 0.83
CA MET A 78 20.48 0.34 0.49
C MET A 78 21.73 0.02 -0.33
N ASN A 79 22.36 -1.15 -0.10
CA ASN A 79 23.48 -1.61 -0.92
C ASN A 79 23.04 -2.03 -2.33
N ALA A 80 21.90 -2.70 -2.47
CA ALA A 80 21.36 -3.09 -3.77
C ALA A 80 20.92 -1.88 -4.61
N TYR A 81 20.45 -0.82 -3.96
CA TYR A 81 19.96 0.39 -4.61
C TYR A 81 20.68 1.64 -4.09
N ALA A 82 22.01 1.64 -4.17
CA ALA A 82 22.85 2.74 -3.69
C ALA A 82 22.52 4.09 -4.34
N GLY A 83 21.91 4.10 -5.54
CA GLY A 83 21.38 5.31 -6.17
C GLY A 83 20.38 6.07 -5.28
N LEU A 84 19.62 5.37 -4.42
CA LEU A 84 18.71 6.00 -3.47
C LEU A 84 19.44 6.83 -2.40
N LEU A 85 20.70 6.50 -2.07
CA LEU A 85 21.51 7.26 -1.10
C LEU A 85 21.90 8.64 -1.62
N ILE A 86 22.04 8.77 -2.94
CA ILE A 86 22.41 10.02 -3.62
C ILE A 86 21.19 10.73 -4.23
N GLY A 87 19.98 10.27 -3.90
CA GLY A 87 18.73 10.85 -4.38
C GLY A 87 18.41 10.57 -5.85
N ALA A 88 19.09 9.61 -6.48
CA ALA A 88 18.74 9.17 -7.82
C ALA A 88 17.43 8.38 -7.81
N ALA A 89 16.61 8.58 -8.84
CA ALA A 89 15.47 7.71 -9.09
C ALA A 89 15.99 6.30 -9.43
N VAL A 90 15.59 5.31 -8.64
CA VAL A 90 15.95 3.91 -8.84
C VAL A 90 14.66 3.11 -8.87
N GLU A 91 14.53 2.27 -9.88
CA GLU A 91 13.45 1.29 -9.97
C GLU A 91 13.74 0.16 -8.99
N VAL A 92 12.80 -0.09 -8.09
CA VAL A 92 12.94 -1.08 -7.03
C VAL A 92 11.77 -2.05 -7.13
N PRO A 93 12.02 -3.31 -7.51
CA PRO A 93 10.96 -4.30 -7.64
C PRO A 93 10.48 -4.72 -6.26
N PHE A 94 9.23 -4.39 -5.97
CA PHE A 94 8.52 -4.80 -4.76
C PHE A 94 7.35 -5.71 -5.14
N ASP A 95 7.25 -6.85 -4.47
CA ASP A 95 6.00 -7.60 -4.48
C ASP A 95 5.00 -6.89 -3.55
N ILE A 96 3.76 -6.74 -3.99
CA ILE A 96 2.70 -6.10 -3.22
C ILE A 96 1.54 -7.07 -3.06
N GLN A 97 1.17 -7.34 -1.81
CA GLN A 97 -0.07 -8.03 -1.48
C GLN A 97 -1.05 -7.04 -0.88
N ALA A 98 -2.15 -6.76 -1.59
CA ALA A 98 -3.14 -5.78 -1.19
C ALA A 98 -4.52 -6.43 -1.01
N THR A 99 -5.22 -6.00 0.03
CA THR A 99 -6.62 -6.34 0.29
C THR A 99 -7.41 -5.06 0.49
N ILE A 100 -8.46 -4.89 -0.29
CA ILE A 100 -9.41 -3.78 -0.15
C ILE A 100 -10.76 -4.37 0.26
N VAL A 101 -11.30 -3.86 1.36
CA VAL A 101 -12.66 -4.17 1.81
C VAL A 101 -13.55 -3.04 1.32
N ALA A 102 -14.54 -3.38 0.49
CA ALA A 102 -15.44 -2.39 -0.10
C ALA A 102 -16.90 -2.85 -0.09
N ALA A 103 -17.82 -1.91 -0.19
CA ALA A 103 -19.25 -2.18 -0.36
C ALA A 103 -19.78 -1.55 -1.65
N ILE A 104 -20.54 -2.32 -2.42
CA ILE A 104 -21.21 -1.85 -3.64
C ILE A 104 -22.59 -1.30 -3.28
N GLY A 105 -22.89 -0.08 -3.68
CA GLY A 105 -24.13 0.64 -3.35
C GLY A 105 -23.98 1.69 -2.24
N GLY A 106 -22.75 1.97 -1.79
CA GLY A 106 -22.47 2.92 -0.70
C GLY A 106 -22.16 2.25 0.65
N PRO A 107 -22.14 3.01 1.76
CA PRO A 107 -21.72 2.51 3.08
C PRO A 107 -22.53 1.31 3.61
N ASP A 108 -23.83 1.30 3.32
CA ASP A 108 -24.78 0.24 3.70
C ASP A 108 -25.01 -0.79 2.57
N GLY A 109 -24.13 -0.79 1.56
CA GLY A 109 -24.21 -1.67 0.40
C GLY A 109 -23.71 -3.10 0.66
N TYR A 110 -23.67 -3.90 -0.41
CA TYR A 110 -23.19 -5.29 -0.36
C TYR A 110 -21.67 -5.33 -0.22
N GLU A 111 -21.18 -5.94 0.86
CA GLU A 111 -19.74 -6.05 1.10
C GLU A 111 -19.08 -7.10 0.19
N GLY A 112 -17.93 -6.73 -0.34
CA GLY A 112 -17.05 -7.59 -1.12
C GLY A 112 -15.59 -7.31 -0.77
N ASN A 113 -14.76 -8.35 -0.86
CA ASN A 113 -13.32 -8.26 -0.66
C ASN A 113 -12.61 -8.39 -2.00
N VAL A 114 -11.73 -7.46 -2.31
CA VAL A 114 -10.81 -7.56 -3.44
C VAL A 114 -9.43 -7.86 -2.89
N VAL A 115 -8.88 -9.01 -3.28
CA VAL A 115 -7.50 -9.39 -2.97
C VAL A 115 -6.69 -9.28 -4.27
N TYR A 116 -5.61 -8.53 -4.21
CA TYR A 116 -4.69 -8.29 -5.30
C TYR A 116 -3.28 -8.72 -4.87
N THR A 117 -2.60 -9.45 -5.72
CA THR A 117 -1.18 -9.78 -5.54
C THR A 117 -0.47 -9.42 -6.83
N GLN A 118 0.49 -8.51 -6.72
CA GLN A 118 1.38 -8.12 -7.81
C GLN A 118 2.78 -8.61 -7.48
N SER A 119 3.38 -9.30 -8.44
CA SER A 119 4.82 -9.51 -8.46
C SER A 119 5.40 -8.67 -9.57
N ASP A 120 6.53 -8.05 -9.28
CA ASP A 120 7.34 -7.28 -10.23
C ASP A 120 8.42 -8.17 -10.84
#